data_AF-A0A956P2T6-F1
#
_entry.id   AF-A0A956P2T6-F1
#
_cell.length_a   1.000
_cell.length_b   1.000
_cell.length_c   1.000
_cell.angle_alpha   90.00
_cell.angle_beta   90.00
_cell.angle_gamma   90.00
#
_symmetry.space_group_name_H-M   'P 1'
#
loop_
_entity.id
_entity.type
_entity.pdbx_description
1 polymer ?
#
loop_
_entity_poly.entity_id
_entity_poly.type
_entity_poly.pdbx_seq_one_letter_code
_entity_poly.pdbx_strand_id
1 'polypeptide(L)'
;MIRGAAGLLALTVGVAGSLTGQAGSDDVAGRWAVRVQGQVMEDVADLRLGPDGGRILFESADSLWLPLEGLQVDGTDVRFRLPGQRMFVGRVEGEWLRGRLHDPDAPPAEVVAQRIQPGTDRWPVRPRVTIRELVVGTDATISRFTDAWRDRLLPRETLLAEHARLASALGLPAADLVAISRRAQPLVLGELPAGRAVAEQLLARIATGPAADAEFRALFGGPGAWRLDLHDAAWWIAAERVGPGPVSPDRLLADLEAAHVVAQGAIDTTGLRRLVWELARQEEAQRRGGGTFRLPGDPQLLLGIHALLAAYQEARSWWVRAVGWLLSHPWIETEAGHRSPAMLVEAFWGGGPRSVPPLEPTDFGGLQAVPVMGIGPLARALLQPANAIAAEWLERPGAAAEVLEAWRTIVMPIGAPLPIVTEGRSLMLRSPAEVVQSRLGGFIAAEDRILIDPTILPIFAVGTVVHEWQHLLLGAARLQGDVPPGWRTTLWGVRLLEGDPWLSEGAAEWITEQVLAPAATMTPVFAFTEAEKRLSLGADRPEDTHVLGYLLVRSAATRVPDARTMRDLLVTHLAEPGRLATALRLDGAVSFTLPRPNTLMVIPEMRVLFDAGTVADLSRRLIVPLLAPEPD
;
A
#
# COMPACT_ATOMS: atom_id res chain seq x y z
N MET A 1 -20.18 -24.54 -49.31
CA MET A 1 -19.05 -25.16 -50.05
C MET A 1 -18.16 -25.83 -49.02
N ILE A 2 -18.38 -27.12 -48.70
CA ILE A 2 -17.80 -28.33 -49.31
C ILE A 2 -16.27 -28.42 -49.17
N ARG A 3 -15.86 -29.24 -48.17
CA ARG A 3 -14.89 -30.35 -48.11
C ARG A 3 -13.43 -30.22 -48.60
N GLY A 4 -12.56 -30.83 -47.78
CA GLY A 4 -11.35 -31.62 -48.12
C GLY A 4 -10.42 -31.65 -46.90
N ALA A 5 -10.25 -32.68 -46.07
CA ALA A 5 -10.21 -34.15 -46.17
C ALA A 5 -9.01 -34.73 -46.95
N ALA A 6 -7.95 -35.07 -46.20
CA ALA A 6 -7.00 -36.17 -46.42
C ALA A 6 -6.36 -36.46 -45.03
N GLY A 7 -6.29 -37.65 -44.44
CA GLY A 7 -6.49 -39.02 -44.93
C GLY A 7 -5.14 -39.76 -45.01
N LEU A 8 -4.79 -40.59 -44.01
CA LEU A 8 -4.23 -41.97 -44.09
C LEU A 8 -3.76 -42.46 -42.69
N LEU A 9 -4.42 -43.49 -42.12
CA LEU A 9 -3.98 -44.91 -41.97
C LEU A 9 -2.84 -45.12 -40.95
N ALA A 10 -3.14 -45.53 -39.71
CA ALA A 10 -3.49 -46.88 -39.23
C ALA A 10 -2.30 -47.86 -39.12
N LEU A 11 -1.92 -48.17 -37.88
CA LEU A 11 -1.27 -49.43 -37.51
C LEU A 11 -1.76 -49.84 -36.12
N THR A 12 -2.82 -50.65 -36.14
CA THR A 12 -3.28 -51.48 -35.02
C THR A 12 -2.34 -52.67 -34.89
N VAL A 13 -1.71 -52.83 -33.73
CA VAL A 13 -1.26 -54.12 -33.23
C VAL A 13 -2.04 -54.37 -31.94
N GLY A 14 -2.97 -55.31 -32.00
CA GLY A 14 -3.62 -55.85 -30.81
C GLY A 14 -2.64 -56.78 -30.09
N VAL A 15 -2.56 -56.64 -28.77
CA VAL A 15 -2.19 -57.74 -27.88
C VAL A 15 -3.31 -57.90 -26.88
N ALA A 16 -3.82 -59.12 -26.86
CA ALA A 16 -4.89 -59.59 -26.02
C ALA A 16 -4.47 -59.71 -24.55
N GLY A 17 -5.44 -59.52 -23.66
CA GLY A 17 -5.51 -60.24 -22.38
C GLY A 17 -4.70 -59.67 -21.23
N SER A 18 -5.33 -58.84 -20.40
CA SER A 18 -5.37 -58.99 -18.94
C SER A 18 -6.40 -58.01 -18.37
N LEU A 19 -7.68 -58.39 -18.44
CA LEU A 19 -8.74 -57.80 -17.64
C LEU A 19 -8.57 -58.30 -16.20
N THR A 20 -7.72 -57.63 -15.45
CA THR A 20 -7.78 -57.62 -13.97
C THR A 20 -8.27 -56.24 -13.58
N GLY A 21 -9.44 -56.20 -12.94
CA GLY A 21 -10.15 -54.97 -12.60
C GLY A 21 -9.28 -53.99 -11.81
N GLN A 22 -9.11 -52.79 -12.37
CA GLN A 22 -8.48 -51.63 -11.74
C GLN A 22 -9.55 -50.61 -11.32
N ALA A 23 -10.70 -51.10 -10.84
CA ALA A 23 -11.86 -50.29 -10.46
C ALA A 23 -11.91 -49.93 -8.96
N GLY A 24 -10.76 -49.97 -8.26
CA GLY A 24 -10.70 -49.74 -6.81
C GLY A 24 -9.72 -48.66 -6.33
N SER A 25 -8.77 -48.20 -7.15
CA SER A 25 -7.74 -47.24 -6.70
C SER A 25 -8.18 -45.78 -6.78
N ASP A 26 -9.04 -45.42 -7.74
CA ASP A 26 -9.47 -44.03 -7.98
C ASP A 26 -10.37 -43.50 -6.84
N ASP A 27 -11.14 -44.38 -6.19
CA ASP A 27 -12.03 -44.03 -5.07
C ASP A 27 -11.29 -43.75 -3.75
N VAL A 28 -9.99 -44.04 -3.66
CA VAL A 28 -9.16 -43.81 -2.45
C VAL A 28 -8.15 -42.68 -2.66
N ALA A 29 -7.67 -42.50 -3.89
CA ALA A 29 -6.75 -41.42 -4.25
C ALA A 29 -7.38 -40.05 -4.00
N GLY A 30 -6.62 -39.11 -3.42
CA GLY A 30 -7.11 -37.78 -3.10
C GLY A 30 -6.53 -37.21 -1.81
N ARG A 31 -7.08 -36.06 -1.42
CA ARG A 31 -6.72 -35.35 -0.20
C ARG A 31 -7.84 -35.52 0.82
N TRP A 32 -7.48 -35.76 2.08
CA TRP A 32 -8.40 -36.12 3.15
C TRP A 32 -8.12 -35.27 4.40
N ALA A 33 -9.17 -34.69 4.97
CA ALA A 33 -9.15 -34.02 6.25
C ALA A 33 -9.38 -35.05 7.36
N VAL A 34 -8.33 -35.44 8.06
CA VAL A 34 -8.33 -36.51 9.06
C VAL A 34 -8.51 -35.93 10.46
N ARG A 35 -9.33 -36.58 11.28
CA ARG A 35 -9.37 -36.40 12.73
C ARG A 35 -9.06 -37.74 13.40
N VAL A 36 -8.13 -37.72 14.35
CA VAL A 36 -7.76 -38.86 15.19
C VAL A 36 -8.29 -38.62 16.60
N GLN A 37 -9.03 -39.57 17.15
CA GLN A 37 -9.64 -39.50 18.47
C GLN A 37 -9.35 -40.78 19.24
N GLY A 38 -8.51 -40.70 20.27
CA GLY A 38 -8.17 -41.78 21.17
C GLY A 38 -8.07 -41.29 22.61
N GLN A 39 -8.00 -42.22 23.56
CA GLN A 39 -7.93 -41.87 25.00
C GLN A 39 -6.72 -41.03 25.38
N VAL A 40 -5.63 -41.14 24.63
CA VAL A 40 -4.35 -40.47 24.89
C VAL A 40 -3.91 -39.55 23.76
N MET A 41 -4.72 -39.42 22.70
CA MET A 41 -4.36 -38.70 21.48
C MET A 41 -5.60 -38.09 20.84
N GLU A 42 -5.60 -36.76 20.67
CA GLU A 42 -6.52 -36.06 19.80
C GLU A 42 -5.70 -35.20 18.84
N ASP A 43 -5.88 -35.39 17.54
CA ASP A 43 -5.11 -34.67 16.53
C ASP A 43 -5.89 -34.51 15.22
N VAL A 44 -5.46 -33.56 14.40
CA VAL A 44 -5.97 -33.32 13.05
C VAL A 44 -4.83 -33.53 12.06
N ALA A 45 -5.12 -34.12 10.90
CA ALA A 45 -4.10 -34.37 9.89
C ALA A 45 -4.59 -34.11 8.47
N ASP A 46 -3.66 -33.79 7.57
CA ASP A 46 -3.87 -33.77 6.13
C ASP A 46 -3.28 -35.07 5.58
N LEU A 47 -4.10 -35.92 4.98
CA LEU A 47 -3.70 -37.18 4.37
C LEU A 47 -3.83 -37.09 2.86
N ARG A 48 -2.78 -37.49 2.14
CA ARG A 48 -2.73 -37.50 0.68
C ARG A 48 -2.38 -38.89 0.19
N LEU A 49 -3.28 -39.46 -0.60
CA LEU A 49 -3.15 -40.78 -1.20
C LEU A 49 -3.07 -40.63 -2.72
N GLY A 50 -2.13 -41.31 -3.35
CA GLY A 50 -1.92 -41.28 -4.80
C GLY A 50 -1.37 -42.61 -5.31
N PRO A 51 -1.16 -42.72 -6.63
CA PRO A 51 -0.70 -43.95 -7.28
C PRO A 51 0.72 -44.36 -6.84
N ASP A 52 1.57 -43.39 -6.49
CA ASP A 52 2.96 -43.62 -6.08
C ASP A 52 3.14 -43.78 -4.56
N GLY A 53 2.03 -43.90 -3.81
CA GLY A 53 2.02 -44.02 -2.35
C GLY A 53 1.21 -42.92 -1.67
N GLY A 54 1.52 -42.63 -0.40
CA GLY A 54 0.83 -41.58 0.33
C GLY A 54 1.71 -40.89 1.35
N ARG A 55 1.18 -39.80 1.90
CA ARG A 55 1.81 -39.02 2.96
C ARG A 55 0.76 -38.44 3.89
N ILE A 56 1.11 -38.26 5.16
CA ILE A 56 0.27 -37.61 6.16
C ILE A 56 1.06 -36.54 6.90
N LEU A 57 0.41 -35.43 7.21
CA LEU A 57 0.95 -34.40 8.10
C LEU A 57 -0.02 -34.23 9.25
N PHE A 58 0.48 -34.38 10.47
CA PHE A 58 -0.29 -34.10 11.69
C PHE A 58 -0.10 -32.65 12.12
N GLU A 59 -1.12 -32.08 12.76
CA GLU A 59 -1.02 -30.75 13.34
C GLU A 59 -0.01 -30.72 14.49
N SER A 60 0.05 -31.78 15.31
CA SER A 60 1.04 -31.88 16.39
C SER A 60 2.48 -32.14 15.92
N ALA A 61 2.70 -32.66 14.71
CA ALA A 61 4.02 -33.04 14.22
C ALA A 61 4.79 -31.84 13.64
N ASP A 62 6.08 -31.76 13.99
CA ASP A 62 6.85 -30.51 14.05
C ASP A 62 7.21 -29.82 12.73
N SER A 63 6.81 -30.32 11.55
CA SER A 63 6.80 -29.54 10.28
C SER A 63 6.66 -30.38 9.00
N LEU A 64 6.98 -31.67 9.02
CA LEU A 64 7.25 -32.44 7.79
C LEU A 64 6.15 -33.47 7.45
N TRP A 65 5.92 -33.65 6.15
CA TRP A 65 5.15 -34.76 5.62
C TRP A 65 5.78 -36.10 6.04
N LEU A 66 5.00 -36.96 6.68
CA LEU A 66 5.38 -38.33 6.98
C LEU A 66 4.98 -39.23 5.81
N PRO A 67 5.92 -39.95 5.16
CA PRO A 67 5.57 -40.90 4.12
C PRO A 67 4.80 -42.08 4.73
N LEU A 68 3.82 -42.60 3.99
CA LEU A 68 3.12 -43.83 4.35
C LEU A 68 3.91 -45.03 3.83
N GLU A 69 4.06 -46.05 4.67
CA GLU A 69 4.72 -47.29 4.32
C GLU A 69 3.71 -48.40 4.06
N GLY A 70 3.94 -49.20 3.02
CA GLY A 70 3.12 -50.37 2.72
C GLY A 70 1.64 -50.06 2.51
N LEU A 71 1.33 -48.96 1.82
CA LEU A 71 -0.05 -48.62 1.45
C LEU A 71 -0.66 -49.76 0.63
N GLN A 72 -1.72 -50.36 1.15
CA GLN A 72 -2.51 -51.42 0.53
C GLN A 72 -3.96 -50.95 0.42
N VAL A 73 -4.51 -51.06 -0.78
CA VAL A 73 -5.92 -50.77 -1.09
C VAL A 73 -6.52 -52.01 -1.73
N ASP A 74 -7.52 -52.61 -1.09
CA ASP A 74 -8.24 -53.79 -1.59
C ASP A 74 -9.75 -53.52 -1.52
N GLY A 75 -10.37 -53.25 -2.68
CA GLY A 75 -11.74 -52.76 -2.74
C GLY A 75 -11.90 -51.45 -1.97
N THR A 76 -12.71 -51.45 -0.92
CA THR A 76 -12.88 -50.29 -0.02
C THR A 76 -11.94 -50.31 1.19
N ASP A 77 -11.23 -51.41 1.45
CA ASP A 77 -10.33 -51.52 2.59
C ASP A 77 -8.99 -50.83 2.33
N VAL A 78 -8.51 -50.07 3.31
CA VAL A 78 -7.26 -49.30 3.23
C VAL A 78 -6.40 -49.61 4.45
N ARG A 79 -5.13 -49.94 4.21
CA ARG A 79 -4.13 -50.17 5.25
C ARG A 79 -2.82 -49.48 4.90
N PHE A 80 -2.17 -48.90 5.89
CA PHE A 80 -0.83 -48.34 5.74
C PHE A 80 -0.15 -48.22 7.10
N ARG A 81 1.16 -48.05 7.10
CA ARG A 81 1.95 -47.77 8.30
C ARG A 81 2.46 -46.34 8.28
N LEU A 82 2.57 -45.76 9.48
CA LEU A 82 3.23 -44.50 9.74
C LEU A 82 4.60 -44.76 10.36
N PRO A 83 5.55 -43.80 10.27
CA PRO A 83 6.78 -43.86 11.02
C PRO A 83 6.53 -44.08 12.52
N GLY A 84 7.33 -44.95 13.14
CA GLY A 84 7.17 -45.39 14.53
C GLY A 84 6.25 -46.60 14.72
N GLN A 85 6.09 -47.46 13.71
CA GLN A 85 5.31 -48.72 13.75
C GLN A 85 3.79 -48.57 13.97
N ARG A 86 3.25 -47.35 13.94
CA ARG A 86 1.80 -47.14 14.00
C ARG A 86 1.14 -47.64 12.72
N MET A 87 0.05 -48.39 12.83
CA MET A 87 -0.64 -49.03 11.71
C MET A 87 -2.08 -48.54 11.61
N PHE A 88 -2.46 -47.99 10.46
CA PHE A 88 -3.84 -47.67 10.16
C PHE A 88 -4.52 -48.86 9.46
N VAL A 89 -5.73 -49.19 9.91
CA VAL A 89 -6.63 -50.14 9.25
C VAL A 89 -8.02 -49.53 9.19
N GLY A 90 -8.57 -49.37 7.99
CA GLY A 90 -9.88 -48.76 7.80
C GLY A 90 -10.51 -49.08 6.45
N ARG A 91 -11.60 -48.39 6.14
CA ARG A 91 -12.35 -48.53 4.90
C ARG A 91 -12.92 -47.21 4.39
N VAL A 92 -13.07 -47.09 3.07
CA VAL A 92 -13.71 -45.96 2.40
C VAL A 92 -15.22 -46.21 2.26
N GLU A 93 -16.02 -45.21 2.65
CA GLU A 93 -17.47 -45.17 2.61
C GLU A 93 -17.91 -43.86 1.93
N GLY A 94 -17.90 -43.84 0.59
CA GLY A 94 -18.18 -42.63 -0.20
C GLY A 94 -17.13 -41.55 0.06
N GLU A 95 -17.56 -40.40 0.60
CA GLU A 95 -16.68 -39.26 0.91
C GLU A 95 -15.92 -39.40 2.25
N TRP A 96 -16.01 -40.54 2.91
CA TRP A 96 -15.43 -40.78 4.24
C TRP A 96 -14.46 -41.96 4.24
N LEU A 97 -13.34 -41.81 4.94
CA LEU A 97 -12.43 -42.90 5.30
C LEU A 97 -12.50 -43.09 6.82
N ARG A 98 -12.90 -44.28 7.28
CA ARG A 98 -13.07 -44.59 8.70
C ARG A 98 -12.23 -45.79 9.09
N GLY A 99 -11.55 -45.72 10.23
CA GLY A 99 -10.69 -46.81 10.67
C GLY A 99 -10.15 -46.63 12.08
N ARG A 100 -9.14 -47.42 12.40
CA ARG A 100 -8.40 -47.34 13.66
C ARG A 100 -6.92 -47.18 13.38
N LEU A 101 -6.27 -46.32 14.15
CA LEU A 101 -4.82 -46.22 14.24
C LEU A 101 -4.36 -47.04 15.43
N HIS A 102 -3.62 -48.10 15.16
CA HIS A 102 -3.00 -48.96 16.16
C HIS A 102 -1.59 -48.48 16.44
N ASP A 103 -1.36 -48.03 17.67
CA ASP A 103 -0.03 -47.70 18.18
C ASP A 103 0.46 -48.90 19.03
N PRO A 104 1.73 -49.35 18.87
CA PRO A 104 2.25 -50.43 19.71
C PRO A 104 2.22 -50.10 21.22
N ASP A 105 2.33 -48.83 21.59
CA ASP A 105 2.48 -48.40 22.99
C ASP A 105 1.21 -47.77 23.57
N ALA A 106 0.11 -47.70 22.80
CA ALA A 106 -1.13 -47.07 23.23
C ALA A 106 -2.41 -47.79 22.73
N PRO A 107 -3.56 -47.60 23.41
CA PRO A 107 -4.84 -48.09 22.91
C PRO A 107 -5.16 -47.56 21.51
N PRO A 108 -5.86 -48.33 20.65
CA PRO A 108 -6.21 -47.88 19.31
C PRO A 108 -7.03 -46.59 19.32
N ALA A 109 -6.68 -45.64 18.46
CA ALA A 109 -7.44 -44.41 18.25
C ALA A 109 -8.39 -44.56 17.06
N GLU A 110 -9.59 -43.98 17.17
CA GLU A 110 -10.51 -43.86 16.05
C GLU A 110 -10.00 -42.81 15.05
N VAL A 111 -10.14 -43.09 13.77
CA VAL A 111 -9.75 -42.19 12.69
C VAL A 111 -10.94 -41.99 11.77
N VAL A 112 -11.31 -40.73 11.57
CA VAL A 112 -12.33 -40.33 10.60
C VAL A 112 -11.71 -39.29 9.68
N ALA A 113 -11.71 -39.55 8.38
CA ALA A 113 -11.25 -38.61 7.38
C ALA A 113 -12.34 -38.28 6.37
N GLN A 114 -12.48 -37.01 6.04
CA GLN A 114 -13.40 -36.53 5.02
C GLN A 114 -12.61 -36.16 3.76
N ARG A 115 -13.06 -36.64 2.60
CA ARG A 115 -12.45 -36.28 1.31
C ARG A 115 -12.58 -34.78 1.07
N ILE A 116 -11.51 -34.17 0.60
CA ILE A 116 -11.45 -32.76 0.18
C ILE A 116 -11.61 -32.74 -1.33
N GLN A 117 -12.62 -32.03 -1.79
CA GLN A 117 -12.92 -31.92 -3.21
C GLN A 117 -11.79 -31.17 -3.93
N PRO A 118 -11.37 -31.62 -5.13
CA PRO A 118 -10.37 -30.92 -5.92
C PRO A 118 -10.71 -29.45 -6.10
N GLY A 119 -9.72 -28.57 -5.98
CA GLY A 119 -9.91 -27.11 -6.07
C GLY A 119 -10.52 -26.45 -4.81
N THR A 120 -10.83 -27.20 -3.75
CA THR A 120 -11.30 -26.62 -2.49
C THR A 120 -10.14 -26.09 -1.66
N ASP A 121 -10.22 -24.82 -1.28
CA ASP A 121 -9.26 -24.17 -0.40
C ASP A 121 -9.52 -24.52 1.07
N ARG A 122 -9.20 -25.76 1.44
CA ARG A 122 -9.33 -26.26 2.82
C ARG A 122 -7.99 -26.82 3.28
N TRP A 123 -7.54 -26.40 4.46
CA TRP A 123 -6.28 -26.85 5.08
C TRP A 123 -6.60 -27.54 6.41
N PRO A 124 -6.61 -28.89 6.46
CA PRO A 124 -6.91 -29.62 7.70
C PRO A 124 -5.89 -29.31 8.80
N VAL A 125 -4.62 -29.25 8.42
CA VAL A 125 -3.55 -28.75 9.27
C VAL A 125 -3.33 -27.28 8.94
N ARG A 126 -3.35 -26.43 9.96
CA ARG A 126 -3.21 -24.99 9.81
C ARG A 126 -1.81 -24.60 9.30
N PRO A 127 -1.70 -23.66 8.33
CA PRO A 127 -0.40 -23.13 7.91
C PRO A 127 0.34 -22.46 9.07
N ARG A 128 1.63 -22.79 9.24
CA ARG A 128 2.53 -22.12 10.19
C ARG A 128 3.61 -21.37 9.44
N VAL A 129 3.69 -20.06 9.65
CA VAL A 129 4.72 -19.22 9.01
C VAL A 129 5.57 -18.57 10.08
N THR A 130 6.89 -18.65 9.93
CA THR A 130 7.84 -17.81 10.65
C THR A 130 8.08 -16.55 9.83
N ILE A 131 7.75 -15.41 10.39
CA ILE A 131 8.07 -14.09 9.87
C ILE A 131 9.36 -13.67 10.57
N ARG A 132 10.45 -13.61 9.82
CA ARG A 132 11.77 -13.24 10.34
C ARG A 132 11.75 -11.82 10.90
N GLU A 133 12.62 -11.59 11.86
CA GLU A 133 12.86 -10.28 12.43
C GLU A 133 13.19 -9.24 11.32
N LEU A 134 12.58 -8.07 11.43
CA LEU A 134 12.72 -6.96 10.50
C LEU A 134 13.29 -5.74 11.21
N VAL A 135 14.45 -5.28 10.76
CA VAL A 135 15.11 -4.05 11.22
C VAL A 135 14.89 -2.95 10.19
N VAL A 136 14.40 -1.79 10.63
CA VAL A 136 14.03 -0.67 9.75
C VAL A 136 14.55 0.65 10.30
N GLY A 137 14.82 1.61 9.41
CA GLY A 137 15.31 2.94 9.80
C GLY A 137 16.82 3.02 9.90
N THR A 138 17.30 4.03 10.63
CA THR A 138 18.73 4.27 10.82
C THR A 138 19.03 4.79 12.22
N ASP A 139 20.19 4.42 12.75
CA ASP A 139 20.80 4.99 13.96
C ASP A 139 21.56 6.29 13.68
N ALA A 140 21.74 6.66 12.41
CA ALA A 140 22.33 7.94 12.05
C ALA A 140 21.43 9.08 12.55
N THR A 141 21.98 9.94 13.40
CA THR A 141 21.31 11.14 13.91
C THR A 141 21.67 12.40 13.11
N ILE A 142 22.56 12.27 12.13
CA ILE A 142 23.05 13.37 11.30
C ILE A 142 23.17 12.91 9.85
N SER A 143 22.66 13.72 8.92
CA SER A 143 22.96 13.63 7.49
C SER A 143 24.14 14.54 7.16
N ARG A 144 25.07 14.05 6.33
CA ARG A 144 26.35 14.73 6.04
C ARG A 144 26.46 15.05 4.56
N PHE A 145 26.73 16.32 4.25
CA PHE A 145 26.92 16.84 2.89
C PHE A 145 28.24 17.62 2.80
N THR A 146 28.82 17.65 1.60
CA THR A 146 30.14 18.25 1.32
C THR A 146 30.05 19.74 0.98
N ASP A 147 31.15 20.49 1.16
CA ASP A 147 31.27 21.90 0.72
C ASP A 147 30.95 22.08 -0.77
N ALA A 148 31.49 21.19 -1.60
CA ALA A 148 31.28 21.23 -3.05
C ALA A 148 29.81 21.13 -3.47
N TRP A 149 28.96 20.56 -2.59
CA TRP A 149 27.53 20.49 -2.79
C TRP A 149 26.83 21.77 -2.30
N ARG A 150 27.20 22.24 -1.10
CA ARG A 150 26.66 23.48 -0.52
C ARG A 150 26.90 24.69 -1.44
N ASP A 151 28.11 24.83 -1.97
CA ASP A 151 28.51 25.97 -2.81
C ASP A 151 27.73 26.07 -4.13
N ARG A 152 26.97 25.03 -4.47
CA ARG A 152 26.14 24.94 -5.67
C ARG A 152 24.64 25.05 -5.41
N LEU A 153 24.22 25.19 -4.15
CA LEU A 153 22.81 25.37 -3.83
C LEU A 153 22.30 26.65 -4.50
N LEU A 154 21.18 26.52 -5.21
CA LEU A 154 20.53 27.67 -5.82
C LEU A 154 20.02 28.61 -4.70
N PRO A 155 20.21 29.94 -4.84
CA PRO A 155 19.64 30.89 -3.91
C PRO A 155 18.11 30.77 -3.88
N ARG A 156 17.52 30.98 -2.71
CA ARG A 156 16.05 30.87 -2.50
C ARG A 156 15.27 31.87 -3.35
N GLU A 157 15.87 33.00 -3.67
CA GLU A 157 15.34 34.03 -4.57
C GLU A 157 15.03 33.45 -5.96
N THR A 158 15.77 32.43 -6.39
CA THR A 158 15.51 31.70 -7.64
C THR A 158 14.16 30.99 -7.58
N LEU A 159 13.84 30.34 -6.45
CA LEU A 159 12.55 29.66 -6.26
C LEU A 159 11.39 30.66 -6.20
N LEU A 160 11.59 31.81 -5.55
CA LEU A 160 10.60 32.89 -5.52
C LEU A 160 10.33 33.48 -6.91
N ALA A 161 11.38 33.70 -7.72
CA ALA A 161 11.23 34.18 -9.09
C ALA A 161 10.51 33.16 -9.98
N GLU A 162 10.84 31.88 -9.84
CA GLU A 162 10.18 30.78 -10.55
C GLU A 162 8.69 30.71 -10.19
N HIS A 163 8.38 30.78 -8.89
CA HIS A 163 7.02 30.82 -8.38
C HIS A 163 6.23 32.02 -8.89
N ALA A 164 6.80 33.23 -8.86
CA ALA A 164 6.13 34.44 -9.36
C ALA A 164 5.76 34.33 -10.85
N ARG A 165 6.63 33.72 -11.67
CA ARG A 165 6.34 33.43 -13.08
C ARG A 165 5.18 32.45 -13.24
N LEU A 166 5.17 31.37 -12.44
CA LEU A 166 4.09 30.37 -12.45
C LEU A 166 2.76 30.94 -11.97
N ALA A 167 2.77 31.74 -10.90
CA ALA A 167 1.61 32.45 -10.38
C ALA A 167 1.03 33.38 -11.45
N SER A 168 1.87 34.18 -12.12
CA SER A 168 1.44 35.07 -13.19
C SER A 168 0.81 34.31 -14.36
N ALA A 169 1.32 33.13 -14.72
CA ALA A 169 0.74 32.29 -15.78
C ALA A 169 -0.66 31.75 -15.43
N LEU A 170 -0.99 31.70 -14.14
CA LEU A 170 -2.30 31.32 -13.61
C LEU A 170 -3.21 32.52 -13.29
N GLY A 171 -2.77 33.75 -13.62
CA GLY A 171 -3.50 34.97 -13.26
C GLY A 171 -3.50 35.28 -11.76
N LEU A 172 -2.59 34.67 -10.99
CA LEU A 172 -2.42 34.94 -9.57
C LEU A 172 -1.37 36.05 -9.35
N PRO A 173 -1.56 36.93 -8.36
CA PRO A 173 -0.56 37.93 -8.04
C PRO A 173 0.71 37.27 -7.51
N ALA A 174 1.85 37.85 -7.88
CA ALA A 174 3.12 37.58 -7.21
C ALA A 174 2.96 37.87 -5.71
N ALA A 175 3.58 37.04 -4.89
CA ALA A 175 3.46 37.08 -3.45
C ALA A 175 4.84 36.91 -2.82
N ASP A 176 5.06 37.55 -1.67
CA ASP A 176 6.23 37.26 -0.84
C ASP A 176 6.04 35.93 -0.08
N LEU A 177 7.09 35.49 0.62
CA LEU A 177 7.07 34.23 1.38
C LEU A 177 5.97 34.19 2.45
N VAL A 178 5.68 35.31 3.10
CA VAL A 178 4.68 35.37 4.17
C VAL A 178 3.27 35.20 3.60
N ALA A 179 2.99 35.86 2.47
CA ALA A 179 1.73 35.74 1.76
C ALA A 179 1.56 34.33 1.17
N ILE A 180 2.62 33.73 0.62
CA ILE A 180 2.61 32.34 0.14
C ILE A 180 2.30 31.38 1.29
N SER A 181 3.04 31.45 2.39
CA SER A 181 2.84 30.57 3.56
C SER A 181 1.40 30.63 4.09
N ARG A 182 0.79 31.81 4.12
CA ARG A 182 -0.60 31.99 4.58
C ARG A 182 -1.64 31.46 3.60
N ARG A 183 -1.38 31.48 2.29
CA ARG A 183 -2.39 31.18 1.26
C ARG A 183 -2.25 29.79 0.67
N ALA A 184 -1.09 29.14 0.76
CA ALA A 184 -0.78 27.91 0.04
C ALA A 184 -1.82 26.81 0.30
N GLN A 185 -2.10 26.49 1.57
CA GLN A 185 -3.08 25.50 1.95
C GLN A 185 -4.51 25.92 1.59
N PRO A 186 -5.03 27.10 2.01
CA PRO A 186 -6.37 27.55 1.63
C PRO A 186 -6.62 27.59 0.11
N LEU A 187 -5.59 27.89 -0.69
CA LEU A 187 -5.68 27.89 -2.15
C LEU A 187 -5.89 26.48 -2.69
N VAL A 188 -5.11 25.51 -2.24
CA VAL A 188 -5.15 24.12 -2.73
C VAL A 188 -6.40 23.36 -2.25
N LEU A 189 -6.92 23.73 -1.08
CA LEU A 189 -8.18 23.20 -0.54
C LEU A 189 -9.43 23.87 -1.15
N GLY A 190 -9.26 24.90 -1.98
CA GLY A 190 -10.38 25.63 -2.58
C GLY A 190 -11.14 26.55 -1.61
N GLU A 191 -10.57 26.83 -0.43
CA GLU A 191 -11.09 27.81 0.53
C GLU A 191 -10.93 29.24 0.02
N LEU A 192 -9.95 29.48 -0.85
CA LEU A 192 -9.80 30.75 -1.57
C LEU A 192 -10.46 30.67 -2.95
N PRO A 193 -11.26 31.70 -3.36
CA PRO A 193 -11.87 31.75 -4.68
C PRO A 193 -10.87 31.59 -5.84
N ALA A 194 -9.64 32.07 -5.64
CA ALA A 194 -8.55 31.95 -6.61
C ALA A 194 -8.20 30.48 -6.93
N GLY A 195 -8.17 29.59 -5.92
CA GLY A 195 -7.89 28.17 -6.13
C GLY A 195 -8.98 27.48 -6.95
N ARG A 196 -10.25 27.77 -6.62
CA ARG A 196 -11.42 27.27 -7.37
C ARG A 196 -11.45 27.80 -8.80
N ALA A 197 -11.12 29.08 -9.00
CA ALA A 197 -11.04 29.69 -10.33
C ALA A 197 -9.96 29.02 -11.21
N VAL A 198 -8.79 28.71 -10.64
CA VAL A 198 -7.73 27.97 -11.35
C VAL A 198 -8.19 26.56 -11.73
N ALA A 199 -8.86 25.84 -10.82
CA ALA A 199 -9.40 24.51 -11.10
C ALA A 199 -10.47 24.55 -12.21
N GLU A 200 -11.40 25.51 -12.14
CA GLU A 200 -12.44 25.72 -13.15
C GLU A 200 -11.85 26.04 -14.53
N GLN A 201 -10.87 26.95 -14.62
CA GLN A 201 -10.21 27.29 -15.89
C GLN A 201 -9.56 26.06 -16.53
N LEU A 202 -8.90 25.22 -15.73
CA LEU A 202 -8.27 24.02 -16.26
C LEU A 202 -9.30 22.98 -16.70
N LEU A 203 -10.35 22.73 -15.91
CA LEU A 203 -11.43 21.81 -16.32
C LEU A 203 -12.15 22.31 -17.58
N ALA A 204 -12.39 23.62 -17.69
CA ALA A 204 -12.95 24.22 -18.90
C ALA A 204 -12.05 24.01 -20.13
N ARG A 205 -10.72 24.10 -19.96
CA ARG A 205 -9.76 23.78 -21.02
C ARG A 205 -9.77 22.29 -21.39
N ILE A 206 -9.83 21.39 -20.41
CA ILE A 206 -9.95 19.94 -20.68
C ILE A 206 -11.24 19.65 -21.45
N ALA A 207 -12.34 20.33 -21.10
CA ALA A 207 -13.66 20.15 -21.70
C ALA A 207 -13.74 20.50 -23.19
N THR A 208 -12.82 21.35 -23.70
CA THR A 208 -12.73 21.67 -25.13
C THR A 208 -11.82 20.71 -25.91
N GLY A 209 -11.07 19.86 -25.20
CA GLY A 209 -10.16 18.89 -25.76
C GLY A 209 -10.80 17.53 -26.07
N PRO A 210 -10.07 16.63 -26.76
CA PRO A 210 -10.56 15.30 -27.13
C PRO A 210 -10.77 14.37 -25.94
N ALA A 211 -10.19 14.68 -24.78
CA ALA A 211 -10.34 13.90 -23.54
C ALA A 211 -11.70 14.11 -22.85
N ALA A 212 -12.50 15.09 -23.26
CA ALA A 212 -13.80 15.40 -22.66
C ALA A 212 -14.91 14.40 -23.09
N ASP A 213 -14.73 13.14 -22.72
CA ASP A 213 -15.64 12.04 -23.00
C ASP A 213 -16.85 12.02 -22.03
N ALA A 214 -17.64 10.93 -22.09
CA ALA A 214 -18.79 10.77 -21.22
C ALA A 214 -18.39 10.59 -19.74
N GLU A 215 -17.25 9.98 -19.46
CA GLU A 215 -16.76 9.79 -18.10
C GLU A 215 -16.29 11.12 -17.48
N PHE A 216 -15.55 11.93 -18.24
CA PHE A 216 -15.18 13.29 -17.84
C PHE A 216 -16.42 14.11 -17.46
N ARG A 217 -17.45 14.13 -18.32
CA ARG A 217 -18.70 14.84 -18.03
C ARG A 217 -19.42 14.27 -16.81
N ALA A 218 -19.42 12.94 -16.66
CA ALA A 218 -20.03 12.27 -15.51
C ALA A 218 -19.30 12.53 -14.20
N LEU A 219 -17.99 12.82 -14.23
CA LEU A 219 -17.19 13.16 -13.04
C LEU A 219 -17.22 14.65 -12.75
N PHE A 220 -16.95 15.52 -13.72
CA PHE A 220 -16.72 16.94 -13.48
C PHE A 220 -17.93 17.82 -13.79
N GLY A 221 -18.87 17.34 -14.61
CA GLY A 221 -19.99 18.15 -15.07
C GLY A 221 -19.61 18.98 -16.29
N GLY A 222 -19.97 20.26 -16.29
CA GLY A 222 -19.69 21.18 -17.39
C GLY A 222 -19.65 22.64 -16.95
N PRO A 223 -19.38 23.59 -17.88
CA PRO A 223 -19.31 25.02 -17.58
C PRO A 223 -20.53 25.53 -16.80
N GLY A 224 -20.29 26.24 -15.69
CA GLY A 224 -21.34 26.76 -14.80
C GLY A 224 -21.95 25.72 -13.83
N ALA A 225 -21.53 24.46 -13.90
CA ALA A 225 -21.99 23.37 -13.01
C ALA A 225 -20.84 22.40 -12.69
N TRP A 226 -19.62 22.91 -12.57
CA TRP A 226 -18.45 22.09 -12.25
C TRP A 226 -18.53 21.52 -10.84
N ARG A 227 -18.18 20.24 -10.70
CA ARG A 227 -17.79 19.65 -9.42
C ARG A 227 -16.28 19.80 -9.26
N LEU A 228 -15.87 20.80 -8.49
CA LEU A 228 -14.45 21.13 -8.33
C LEU A 228 -13.83 20.40 -7.16
N ASP A 229 -14.55 20.19 -6.07
CA ASP A 229 -14.05 19.55 -4.84
C ASP A 229 -15.03 18.50 -4.28
N LEU A 230 -14.60 17.87 -3.18
CA LEU A 230 -15.39 16.92 -2.41
C LEU A 230 -16.74 17.51 -1.96
N HIS A 231 -16.79 18.81 -1.63
CA HIS A 231 -18.01 19.47 -1.18
C HIS A 231 -19.00 19.61 -2.33
N ASP A 232 -18.57 20.09 -3.49
CA ASP A 232 -19.43 20.23 -4.68
C ASP A 232 -20.03 18.88 -5.08
N ALA A 233 -19.25 17.80 -5.01
CA ALA A 233 -19.73 16.44 -5.24
C ALA A 233 -20.75 15.99 -4.20
N ALA A 234 -20.49 16.22 -2.91
CA ALA A 234 -21.42 15.87 -1.83
C ALA A 234 -22.76 16.62 -1.97
N TRP A 235 -22.72 17.92 -2.27
CA TRP A 235 -23.91 18.74 -2.50
C TRP A 235 -24.72 18.25 -3.69
N TRP A 236 -24.04 17.90 -4.79
CA TRP A 236 -24.70 17.36 -5.97
C TRP A 236 -25.39 16.02 -5.67
N ILE A 237 -24.70 15.08 -5.03
CA ILE A 237 -25.24 13.77 -4.63
C ILE A 237 -26.44 13.95 -3.66
N ALA A 238 -26.33 14.88 -2.71
CA ALA A 238 -27.42 15.18 -1.78
C ALA A 238 -28.63 15.78 -2.52
N ALA A 239 -28.40 16.69 -3.47
CA ALA A 239 -29.45 17.28 -4.29
C ALA A 239 -30.19 16.24 -5.13
N GLU A 240 -29.51 15.21 -5.64
CA GLU A 240 -30.16 14.11 -6.37
C GLU A 240 -31.13 13.30 -5.49
N ARG A 241 -30.88 13.26 -4.17
CA ARG A 241 -31.68 12.45 -3.22
C ARG A 241 -32.91 13.18 -2.72
N VAL A 242 -32.75 14.46 -2.36
CA VAL A 242 -33.81 15.23 -1.68
C VAL A 242 -34.26 16.46 -2.47
N GLY A 243 -33.73 16.65 -3.69
CA GLY A 243 -33.94 17.85 -4.50
C GLY A 243 -32.98 18.98 -4.14
N PRO A 244 -32.79 19.98 -5.01
CA PRO A 244 -31.84 21.08 -4.80
C PRO A 244 -32.29 22.08 -3.72
N GLY A 245 -33.59 22.23 -3.49
CA GLY A 245 -34.13 23.18 -2.51
C GLY A 245 -33.65 22.90 -1.08
N PRO A 246 -33.86 21.68 -0.54
CA PRO A 246 -33.44 21.32 0.81
C PRO A 246 -31.93 21.40 1.08
N VAL A 247 -31.09 21.33 0.05
CA VAL A 247 -29.63 21.40 0.18
C VAL A 247 -29.05 22.74 -0.29
N SER A 248 -29.91 23.72 -0.60
CA SER A 248 -29.44 25.06 -0.94
C SER A 248 -28.71 25.70 0.27
N PRO A 249 -27.59 26.42 0.06
CA PRO A 249 -26.79 26.97 1.16
C PRO A 249 -27.61 27.81 2.15
N ASP A 250 -28.48 28.68 1.64
CA ASP A 250 -29.34 29.55 2.47
C ASP A 250 -30.31 28.74 3.33
N ARG A 251 -30.87 27.66 2.77
CA ARG A 251 -31.78 26.78 3.50
C ARG A 251 -31.04 25.99 4.58
N LEU A 252 -29.90 25.40 4.24
CA LEU A 252 -29.08 24.65 5.18
C LEU A 252 -28.63 25.53 6.36
N LEU A 253 -28.22 26.78 6.08
CA LEU A 253 -27.86 27.72 7.13
C LEU A 253 -29.05 28.03 8.05
N ALA A 254 -30.21 28.36 7.48
CA ALA A 254 -31.42 28.62 8.25
C ALA A 254 -31.85 27.41 9.09
N ASP A 255 -31.75 26.19 8.55
CA ASP A 255 -32.09 24.96 9.26
C ASP A 255 -31.09 24.70 10.42
N LEU A 256 -29.80 24.95 10.23
CA LEU A 256 -28.77 24.83 11.28
C LEU A 256 -28.94 25.88 12.40
N GLU A 257 -29.32 27.11 12.05
CA GLU A 257 -29.63 28.17 13.02
C GLU A 257 -30.90 27.85 13.82
N ALA A 258 -31.96 27.41 13.14
CA ALA A 258 -33.23 27.01 13.77
C ALA A 258 -33.06 25.77 14.66
N ALA A 259 -32.14 24.87 14.31
CA ALA A 259 -31.75 23.72 15.11
C ALA A 259 -30.80 24.07 16.28
N HIS A 260 -30.39 25.34 16.41
CA HIS A 260 -29.40 25.81 17.39
C HIS A 260 -28.05 25.10 17.30
N VAL A 261 -27.68 24.60 16.11
CA VAL A 261 -26.34 24.07 15.84
C VAL A 261 -25.32 25.20 15.73
N VAL A 262 -25.73 26.33 15.16
CA VAL A 262 -24.97 27.58 15.10
C VAL A 262 -25.81 28.77 15.56
N ALA A 263 -25.15 29.80 16.07
CA ALA A 263 -25.81 31.06 16.37
C ALA A 263 -26.19 31.80 15.07
N GLN A 264 -27.28 32.57 15.13
CA GLN A 264 -27.77 33.31 13.98
C GLN A 264 -26.73 34.30 13.45
N GLY A 265 -26.43 34.23 12.15
CA GLY A 265 -25.43 35.07 11.49
C GLY A 265 -23.98 34.79 11.90
N ALA A 266 -23.71 33.67 12.60
CA ALA A 266 -22.36 33.34 13.07
C ALA A 266 -21.42 32.89 11.94
N ILE A 267 -21.97 32.34 10.85
CA ILE A 267 -21.20 31.87 9.70
C ILE A 267 -21.86 32.32 8.39
N ASP A 268 -21.05 32.49 7.36
CA ASP A 268 -21.50 32.70 5.99
C ASP A 268 -21.56 31.36 5.22
N THR A 269 -21.84 31.44 3.92
CA THR A 269 -21.89 30.26 3.03
C THR A 269 -20.53 29.57 2.87
N THR A 270 -19.42 30.29 3.06
CA THR A 270 -18.07 29.71 3.08
C THR A 270 -17.87 28.90 4.36
N GLY A 271 -18.22 29.49 5.51
CA GLY A 271 -18.21 28.83 6.81
C GLY A 271 -19.14 27.62 6.89
N LEU A 272 -20.24 27.63 6.14
CA LEU A 272 -21.15 26.49 6.03
C LEU A 272 -20.46 25.24 5.48
N ARG A 273 -19.64 25.35 4.42
CA ARG A 273 -18.92 24.20 3.84
C ARG A 273 -18.03 23.52 4.88
N ARG A 274 -17.24 24.34 5.58
CA ARG A 274 -16.35 23.87 6.64
C ARG A 274 -17.11 23.22 7.78
N LEU A 275 -18.18 23.86 8.26
CA LEU A 275 -19.02 23.32 9.34
C LEU A 275 -19.60 21.95 8.95
N VAL A 276 -20.24 21.84 7.78
CA VAL A 276 -20.87 20.58 7.37
C VAL A 276 -19.80 19.48 7.24
N TRP A 277 -18.60 19.79 6.74
CA TRP A 277 -17.50 18.85 6.70
C TRP A 277 -17.07 18.40 8.11
N GLU A 278 -16.91 19.33 9.05
CA GLU A 278 -16.60 19.02 10.45
C GLU A 278 -17.69 18.13 11.07
N LEU A 279 -18.98 18.39 10.79
CA LEU A 279 -20.09 17.53 11.21
C LEU A 279 -20.02 16.13 10.57
N ALA A 280 -19.65 16.01 9.29
CA ALA A 280 -19.50 14.72 8.62
C ALA A 280 -18.34 13.89 9.21
N ARG A 281 -17.24 14.55 9.58
CA ARG A 281 -16.12 13.92 10.30
C ARG A 281 -16.54 13.45 11.68
N GLN A 282 -17.28 14.27 12.43
CA GLN A 282 -17.81 13.89 13.73
C GLN A 282 -18.78 12.71 13.63
N GLU A 283 -19.67 12.73 12.65
CA GLU A 283 -20.61 11.64 12.38
C GLU A 283 -19.87 10.32 12.10
N GLU A 284 -18.85 10.36 11.26
CA GLU A 284 -18.02 9.20 10.95
C GLU A 284 -17.24 8.70 12.15
N ALA A 285 -16.60 9.59 12.91
CA ALA A 285 -15.86 9.24 14.12
C ALA A 285 -16.77 8.54 15.15
N GLN A 286 -17.98 9.07 15.35
CA GLN A 286 -18.96 8.45 16.25
C GLN A 286 -19.43 7.09 15.72
N ARG A 287 -19.70 6.96 14.42
CA ARG A 287 -20.11 5.69 13.80
C ARG A 287 -19.03 4.62 13.94
N ARG A 288 -17.76 4.97 13.73
CA ARG A 288 -16.60 4.07 13.94
C ARG A 288 -16.46 3.65 15.41
N GLY A 289 -16.81 4.54 16.35
CA GLY A 289 -16.87 4.24 17.77
C GLY A 289 -18.12 3.47 18.23
N GLY A 290 -19.00 3.05 17.32
CA GLY A 290 -20.25 2.36 17.65
C GLY A 290 -21.37 3.27 18.21
N GLY A 291 -21.18 4.59 18.14
CA GLY A 291 -22.14 5.60 18.56
C GLY A 291 -23.16 5.96 17.47
N THR A 292 -24.22 6.67 17.88
CA THR A 292 -25.19 7.28 16.96
C THR A 292 -24.99 8.79 16.95
N PHE A 293 -24.70 9.35 15.79
CA PHE A 293 -24.64 10.79 15.61
C PHE A 293 -26.04 11.40 15.47
N ARG A 294 -26.30 12.45 16.25
CA ARG A 294 -27.54 13.21 16.20
C ARG A 294 -27.23 14.68 16.35
N LEU A 295 -27.80 15.47 15.46
CA LEU A 295 -27.85 16.92 15.61
C LEU A 295 -29.05 17.28 16.50
N PRO A 296 -28.96 18.35 17.31
CA PRO A 296 -30.12 18.91 17.99
C PRO A 296 -31.15 19.39 16.95
N GLY A 297 -32.45 19.25 17.22
CA GLY A 297 -33.53 19.71 16.32
C GLY A 297 -34.38 18.60 15.71
N ASP A 298 -35.38 19.01 14.91
CA ASP A 298 -36.28 18.10 14.20
C ASP A 298 -35.57 17.45 12.99
N PRO A 299 -35.52 16.11 12.89
CA PRO A 299 -34.93 15.43 11.72
C PRO A 299 -35.54 15.83 10.37
N GLN A 300 -36.80 16.26 10.33
CA GLN A 300 -37.42 16.75 9.09
C GLN A 300 -36.88 18.13 8.68
N LEU A 301 -36.61 18.99 9.67
CA LEU A 301 -35.95 20.28 9.45
C LEU A 301 -34.52 20.06 8.93
N LEU A 302 -33.82 19.06 9.46
CA LEU A 302 -32.43 18.74 9.12
C LEU A 302 -32.27 17.75 7.96
N LEU A 303 -33.33 17.49 7.18
CA LEU A 303 -33.30 16.53 6.07
C LEU A 303 -32.14 16.81 5.10
N GLY A 304 -31.95 18.06 4.70
CA GLY A 304 -30.89 18.47 3.80
C GLY A 304 -29.49 18.23 4.37
N ILE A 305 -29.30 18.52 5.67
CA ILE A 305 -28.04 18.27 6.37
C ILE A 305 -27.76 16.77 6.44
N HIS A 306 -28.73 15.95 6.85
CA HIS A 306 -28.55 14.49 6.91
C HIS A 306 -28.25 13.88 5.53
N ALA A 307 -28.95 14.33 4.48
CA ALA A 307 -28.66 13.89 3.11
C ALA A 307 -27.23 14.22 2.69
N LEU A 308 -26.72 15.39 3.10
CA LEU A 308 -25.38 15.86 2.80
C LEU A 308 -24.29 15.12 3.58
N LEU A 309 -24.49 14.87 4.87
CA LEU A 309 -23.59 14.06 5.69
C LEU A 309 -23.43 12.64 5.11
N ALA A 310 -24.54 12.02 4.71
CA ALA A 310 -24.54 10.73 4.03
C ALA A 310 -23.83 10.79 2.65
N ALA A 311 -23.99 11.90 1.91
CA ALA A 311 -23.38 12.08 0.60
C ALA A 311 -21.85 12.18 0.63
N TYR A 312 -21.24 12.61 1.73
CA TYR A 312 -19.77 12.72 1.82
C TYR A 312 -19.03 11.39 1.65
N GLN A 313 -19.64 10.26 2.01
CA GLN A 313 -19.01 8.95 1.81
C GLN A 313 -18.91 8.59 0.32
N GLU A 314 -19.95 8.87 -0.46
CA GLU A 314 -19.91 8.72 -1.91
C GLU A 314 -19.06 9.79 -2.59
N ALA A 315 -19.05 11.01 -2.06
CA ALA A 315 -18.20 12.08 -2.56
C ALA A 315 -16.71 11.71 -2.45
N ARG A 316 -16.28 10.98 -1.40
CA ARG A 316 -14.91 10.45 -1.31
C ARG A 316 -14.62 9.45 -2.43
N SER A 317 -15.56 8.58 -2.75
CA SER A 317 -15.44 7.64 -3.87
C SER A 317 -15.39 8.38 -5.22
N TRP A 318 -16.20 9.43 -5.38
CA TRP A 318 -16.12 10.33 -6.53
C TRP A 318 -14.73 10.99 -6.62
N TRP A 319 -14.19 11.47 -5.50
CA TRP A 319 -12.90 12.17 -5.47
C TRP A 319 -11.77 11.25 -5.96
N VAL A 320 -11.73 10.00 -5.48
CA VAL A 320 -10.76 9.00 -5.94
C VAL A 320 -10.87 8.77 -7.44
N ARG A 321 -12.10 8.66 -7.96
CA ARG A 321 -12.33 8.51 -9.40
C ARG A 321 -11.93 9.74 -10.19
N ALA A 322 -12.19 10.94 -9.69
CA ALA A 322 -11.81 12.20 -10.32
C ALA A 322 -10.29 12.34 -10.44
N VAL A 323 -9.55 12.08 -9.34
CA VAL A 323 -8.09 12.10 -9.35
C VAL A 323 -7.52 10.96 -10.20
N GLY A 324 -8.07 9.75 -10.09
CA GLY A 324 -7.69 8.61 -10.93
C GLY A 324 -7.88 8.87 -12.43
N TRP A 325 -8.98 9.54 -12.79
CA TRP A 325 -9.25 9.98 -14.16
C TRP A 325 -8.18 10.98 -14.61
N LEU A 326 -7.90 12.02 -13.82
CA LEU A 326 -6.88 13.03 -14.11
C LEU A 326 -5.47 12.44 -14.23
N LEU A 327 -5.16 11.37 -13.50
CA LEU A 327 -3.85 10.70 -13.58
C LEU A 327 -3.73 9.78 -14.80
N SER A 328 -4.84 9.18 -15.26
CA SER A 328 -4.81 8.07 -16.22
C SER A 328 -5.21 8.49 -17.64
N HIS A 329 -6.09 9.48 -17.80
CA HIS A 329 -6.62 9.87 -19.12
C HIS A 329 -5.70 10.86 -19.85
N PRO A 330 -5.55 10.74 -21.18
CA PRO A 330 -4.64 11.58 -21.95
C PRO A 330 -5.24 12.94 -22.27
N TRP A 331 -5.19 13.88 -21.32
CA TRP A 331 -5.74 15.22 -21.48
C TRP A 331 -4.67 16.34 -21.54
N ILE A 332 -3.41 16.04 -21.20
CA ILE A 332 -2.32 17.01 -21.22
C ILE A 332 -1.76 17.13 -22.64
N GLU A 333 -1.80 18.32 -23.20
CA GLU A 333 -1.17 18.63 -24.49
C GLU A 333 0.35 18.72 -24.32
N THR A 334 1.09 17.84 -25.00
CA THR A 334 2.56 17.86 -25.08
C THR A 334 3.01 17.91 -26.54
N GLU A 335 4.30 18.16 -26.78
CA GLU A 335 4.88 18.10 -28.14
C GLU A 335 4.67 16.73 -28.82
N ALA A 336 4.58 15.66 -28.03
CA ALA A 336 4.37 14.30 -28.52
C ALA A 336 2.87 13.92 -28.64
N GLY A 337 1.97 14.89 -28.51
CA GLY A 337 0.51 14.72 -28.49
C GLY A 337 -0.07 14.68 -27.07
N HIS A 338 -1.33 14.26 -26.96
CA HIS A 338 -2.00 14.16 -25.67
C HIS A 338 -1.38 13.06 -24.80
N ARG A 339 -1.17 13.35 -23.51
CA ARG A 339 -0.58 12.45 -22.51
C ARG A 339 -1.35 12.54 -21.20
N SER A 340 -1.25 11.48 -20.39
CA SER A 340 -1.68 11.50 -18.99
C SER A 340 -0.48 11.62 -18.07
N PRO A 341 -0.64 12.10 -16.82
CA PRO A 341 0.42 12.03 -15.81
C PRO A 341 1.04 10.63 -15.67
N ALA A 342 0.24 9.56 -15.71
CA ALA A 342 0.74 8.18 -15.67
C ALA A 342 1.64 7.85 -16.87
N MET A 343 1.28 8.28 -18.08
CA MET A 343 2.15 8.11 -19.26
C MET A 343 3.46 8.90 -19.14
N LEU A 344 3.43 10.07 -18.51
CA LEU A 344 4.64 10.87 -18.27
C LEU A 344 5.56 10.19 -17.24
N VAL A 345 5.00 9.64 -16.16
CA VAL A 345 5.74 8.84 -15.17
C VAL A 345 6.35 7.61 -15.85
N GLU A 346 5.57 6.88 -16.65
CA GLU A 346 6.05 5.73 -17.42
C GLU A 346 7.20 6.11 -18.36
N ALA A 347 7.06 7.21 -19.12
CA ALA A 347 8.09 7.67 -20.04
C ALA A 347 9.39 8.07 -19.32
N PHE A 348 9.29 8.67 -18.13
CA PHE A 348 10.46 9.01 -17.32
C PHE A 348 11.17 7.78 -16.78
N TRP A 349 10.42 6.85 -16.16
CA TRP A 349 10.97 5.66 -15.50
C TRP A 349 11.40 4.56 -16.49
N GLY A 350 10.70 4.41 -17.60
CA GLY A 350 10.86 3.27 -18.51
C GLY A 350 10.40 1.94 -17.90
N GLY A 351 10.54 0.86 -18.67
CA GLY A 351 10.27 -0.51 -18.22
C GLY A 351 8.84 -1.03 -18.48
N GLY A 352 8.04 -0.33 -19.28
CA GLY A 352 6.67 -0.71 -19.63
C GLY A 352 5.59 -0.07 -18.75
N PRO A 353 4.31 -0.45 -18.96
CA PRO A 353 3.17 0.21 -18.33
C PRO A 353 3.25 0.21 -16.81
N ARG A 354 3.03 1.39 -16.21
CA ARG A 354 2.95 1.55 -14.75
C ARG A 354 1.53 1.95 -14.36
N SER A 355 0.91 1.16 -13.50
CA SER A 355 -0.39 1.50 -12.92
C SER A 355 -0.23 2.61 -11.89
N VAL A 356 -1.18 3.55 -11.89
CA VAL A 356 -1.33 4.52 -10.80
C VAL A 356 -1.53 3.74 -9.48
N PRO A 357 -0.78 4.03 -8.41
CA PRO A 357 -0.99 3.40 -7.12
C PRO A 357 -2.42 3.63 -6.61
N PRO A 358 -3.03 2.65 -5.93
CA PRO A 358 -4.32 2.85 -5.28
C PRO A 358 -4.31 4.10 -4.38
N LEU A 359 -5.36 4.91 -4.50
CA LEU A 359 -5.57 6.10 -3.67
C LEU A 359 -6.55 5.76 -2.54
N GLU A 360 -6.13 5.98 -1.30
CA GLU A 360 -6.94 5.72 -0.11
C GLU A 360 -7.27 7.05 0.59
N PRO A 361 -8.53 7.54 0.48
CA PRO A 361 -8.94 8.79 1.11
C PRO A 361 -8.77 8.72 2.63
N THR A 362 -7.88 9.55 3.15
CA THR A 362 -7.54 9.60 4.58
C THR A 362 -7.62 11.03 5.07
N ASP A 363 -8.47 11.27 6.06
CA ASP A 363 -8.62 12.59 6.67
C ASP A 363 -7.43 12.89 7.59
N PHE A 364 -6.50 13.68 7.08
CA PHE A 364 -5.36 14.21 7.85
C PHE A 364 -5.69 15.57 8.48
N GLY A 365 -6.80 16.20 8.06
CA GLY A 365 -7.21 17.52 8.51
C GLY A 365 -6.46 18.66 7.82
N GLY A 366 -5.87 18.42 6.64
CA GLY A 366 -5.10 19.43 5.91
C GLY A 366 -4.50 18.95 4.59
N LEU A 367 -3.61 19.77 4.01
CA LEU A 367 -2.88 19.43 2.77
C LEU A 367 -1.82 18.37 3.06
N GLN A 368 -2.21 17.09 3.00
CA GLN A 368 -1.31 15.97 3.26
C GLN A 368 -1.62 14.77 2.38
N ALA A 369 -0.57 14.16 1.88
CA ALA A 369 -0.57 12.82 1.32
C ALA A 369 0.64 12.07 1.87
N VAL A 370 0.58 10.75 1.84
CA VAL A 370 1.64 9.91 2.39
C VAL A 370 1.78 8.62 1.60
N PRO A 371 3.01 8.19 1.24
CA PRO A 371 3.21 6.98 0.49
C PRO A 371 3.26 5.78 1.46
N VAL A 372 2.52 4.73 1.12
CA VAL A 372 2.53 3.45 1.83
C VAL A 372 3.31 2.45 0.99
N MET A 373 4.53 2.16 1.42
CA MET A 373 5.42 1.25 0.70
C MET A 373 5.06 -0.21 0.98
N GLY A 374 4.77 -0.95 -0.09
CA GLY A 374 4.58 -2.38 -0.10
C GLY A 374 5.92 -3.11 0.04
N ILE A 375 6.01 -4.03 0.99
CA ILE A 375 7.17 -4.92 1.18
C ILE A 375 6.95 -6.31 0.57
N GLY A 376 5.92 -6.48 -0.27
CA GLY A 376 5.68 -7.71 -1.03
C GLY A 376 6.94 -8.29 -1.70
N PRO A 377 7.84 -7.47 -2.31
CA PRO A 377 9.11 -7.98 -2.85
C PRO A 377 10.03 -8.68 -1.83
N LEU A 378 9.91 -8.35 -0.54
CA LEU A 378 10.68 -8.98 0.54
C LEU A 378 10.02 -10.23 1.11
N ALA A 379 8.82 -10.61 0.66
CA ALA A 379 8.08 -11.72 1.23
C ALA A 379 8.92 -13.02 1.27
N ARG A 380 9.70 -13.31 0.24
CA ARG A 380 10.60 -14.48 0.23
C ARG A 380 11.74 -14.41 1.25
N ALA A 381 12.22 -13.20 1.55
CA ALA A 381 13.28 -12.99 2.52
C ALA A 381 12.76 -13.00 3.97
N LEU A 382 11.50 -12.60 4.17
CA LEU A 382 10.84 -12.45 5.47
C LEU A 382 10.05 -13.69 5.89
N LEU A 383 9.32 -14.32 4.98
CA LEU A 383 8.40 -15.41 5.27
C LEU A 383 9.08 -16.75 5.08
N GLN A 384 9.13 -17.56 6.14
CA GLN A 384 9.63 -18.91 6.12
C GLN A 384 8.52 -19.89 6.49
N PRO A 385 8.23 -20.91 5.66
CA PRO A 385 7.25 -21.92 6.03
C PRO A 385 7.78 -22.74 7.20
N ALA A 386 7.01 -22.79 8.28
CA ALA A 386 7.34 -23.53 9.49
C ALA A 386 6.63 -24.89 9.57
N ASN A 387 5.82 -25.22 8.56
CA ASN A 387 5.34 -26.57 8.25
C ASN A 387 5.12 -26.74 6.74
N ALA A 388 4.97 -27.98 6.29
CA ALA A 388 4.83 -28.28 4.87
C ALA A 388 3.56 -27.69 4.23
N ILE A 389 2.49 -27.51 5.02
CA ILE A 389 1.27 -26.84 4.55
C ILE A 389 1.52 -25.37 4.26
N ALA A 390 2.26 -24.66 5.11
CA ALA A 390 2.65 -23.28 4.82
C ALA A 390 3.53 -23.17 3.58
N ALA A 391 4.41 -24.16 3.32
CA ALA A 391 5.22 -24.17 2.11
C ALA A 391 4.34 -24.20 0.85
N GLU A 392 3.34 -25.08 0.81
CA GLU A 392 2.39 -25.16 -0.30
C GLU A 392 1.44 -23.96 -0.37
N TRP A 393 0.99 -23.45 0.79
CA TRP A 393 0.09 -22.30 0.85
C TRP A 393 0.76 -21.03 0.33
N LEU A 394 2.02 -20.77 0.72
CA LEU A 394 2.78 -19.59 0.29
C LEU A 394 3.13 -19.57 -1.20
N GLU A 395 3.03 -20.71 -1.91
CA GLU A 395 3.17 -20.78 -3.36
C GLU A 395 1.94 -20.22 -4.11
N ARG A 396 0.81 -20.03 -3.41
CA ARG A 396 -0.41 -19.52 -4.04
C ARG A 396 -0.29 -18.01 -4.33
N PRO A 397 -0.85 -17.54 -5.45
CA PRO A 397 -1.00 -16.11 -5.70
C PRO A 397 -1.73 -15.43 -4.55
N GLY A 398 -1.16 -14.36 -4.00
CA GLY A 398 -1.75 -13.56 -2.92
C GLY A 398 -1.50 -14.05 -1.49
N ALA A 399 -1.06 -15.30 -1.27
CA ALA A 399 -0.88 -15.83 0.09
C ALA A 399 0.17 -15.05 0.92
N ALA A 400 1.26 -14.63 0.27
CA ALA A 400 2.27 -13.79 0.92
C ALA A 400 1.68 -12.42 1.35
N ALA A 401 0.84 -11.81 0.51
CA ALA A 401 0.18 -10.55 0.84
C ALA A 401 -0.79 -10.73 2.02
N GLU A 402 -1.53 -11.84 2.06
CA GLU A 402 -2.42 -12.21 3.16
C GLU A 402 -1.65 -12.32 4.49
N VAL A 403 -0.50 -12.99 4.50
CA VAL A 403 0.36 -13.08 5.70
C VAL A 403 0.84 -11.69 6.15
N LEU A 404 1.28 -10.85 5.23
CA LEU A 404 1.80 -9.51 5.55
C LEU A 404 0.68 -8.58 6.06
N GLU A 405 -0.52 -8.62 5.47
CA GLU A 405 -1.68 -7.85 5.94
C GLU A 405 -2.19 -8.35 7.30
N ALA A 406 -2.10 -9.65 7.60
CA ALA A 406 -2.37 -10.13 8.95
C ALA A 406 -1.29 -9.65 9.94
N TRP A 407 -0.01 -9.77 9.57
CA TRP A 407 1.13 -9.43 10.41
C TRP A 407 1.13 -7.96 10.86
N ARG A 408 0.84 -7.02 9.95
CA ARG A 408 0.78 -5.58 10.25
C ARG A 408 -0.26 -5.19 11.31
N THR A 409 -1.26 -6.04 11.58
CA THR A 409 -2.31 -5.76 12.58
C THR A 409 -1.92 -6.22 13.98
N ILE A 410 -0.84 -6.99 14.12
CA ILE A 410 -0.41 -7.56 15.39
C ILE A 410 0.10 -6.44 16.30
N VAL A 411 -0.57 -6.28 17.45
CA VAL A 411 -0.12 -5.45 18.57
C VAL A 411 0.54 -6.35 19.59
N MET A 412 1.79 -6.03 19.97
CA MET A 412 2.47 -6.76 21.04
C MET A 412 2.21 -6.07 22.38
N PRO A 413 1.96 -6.81 23.46
CA PRO A 413 1.76 -6.24 24.80
C PRO A 413 3.11 -5.88 25.45
N ILE A 414 3.93 -5.10 24.76
CA ILE A 414 5.23 -4.63 25.27
C ILE A 414 5.07 -3.38 26.17
N GLY A 415 3.89 -2.77 26.16
CA GLY A 415 3.63 -1.52 26.87
C GLY A 415 4.32 -0.35 26.16
N ALA A 416 5.21 0.36 26.86
CA ALA A 416 5.96 1.45 26.29
C ALA A 416 7.05 0.94 25.31
N PRO A 417 7.48 1.77 24.33
CA PRO A 417 8.67 1.51 23.52
C PRO A 417 9.83 0.94 24.35
N LEU A 418 10.32 -0.26 24.02
CA LEU A 418 11.46 -0.86 24.72
C LEU A 418 12.76 -0.53 23.96
N PRO A 419 13.63 0.34 24.47
CA PRO A 419 14.95 0.55 23.88
C PRO A 419 15.82 -0.69 24.12
N ILE A 420 16.43 -1.19 23.07
CA ILE A 420 17.50 -2.18 23.10
C ILE A 420 18.80 -1.41 22.83
N VAL A 421 19.78 -1.56 23.71
CA VAL A 421 21.07 -0.89 23.56
C VAL A 421 22.14 -1.93 23.29
N THR A 422 22.77 -1.86 22.12
CA THR A 422 23.87 -2.77 21.71
C THR A 422 25.00 -1.97 21.11
N GLU A 423 26.22 -2.14 21.63
CA GLU A 423 27.45 -1.56 21.03
C GLU A 423 27.34 -0.05 20.73
N GLY A 424 26.69 0.72 21.61
CA GLY A 424 26.50 2.17 21.46
C GLY A 424 25.37 2.59 20.50
N ARG A 425 24.66 1.62 19.89
CA ARG A 425 23.43 1.85 19.13
C ARG A 425 22.22 1.65 20.02
N SER A 426 21.19 2.47 19.82
CA SER A 426 19.88 2.32 20.45
C SER A 426 18.85 2.02 19.37
N LEU A 427 18.21 0.86 19.46
CA LEU A 427 17.11 0.45 18.60
C LEU A 427 15.83 0.29 19.41
N MET A 428 14.70 0.64 18.82
CA MET A 428 13.41 0.55 19.51
C MET A 428 12.68 -0.73 19.10
N LEU A 429 12.42 -1.62 20.06
CA LEU A 429 11.55 -2.78 19.83
C LEU A 429 10.11 -2.31 19.67
N ARG A 430 9.47 -2.73 18.58
CA ARG A 430 8.10 -2.37 18.23
C ARG A 430 7.32 -3.55 17.71
N SER A 431 6.00 -3.51 17.91
CA SER A 431 5.09 -4.35 17.16
C SER A 431 4.92 -3.84 15.72
N PRO A 432 4.54 -4.71 14.77
CA PRO A 432 4.23 -4.29 13.40
C PRO A 432 3.18 -3.16 13.35
N ALA A 433 2.11 -3.28 14.14
CA ALA A 433 1.05 -2.28 14.20
C ALA A 433 1.56 -0.91 14.68
N GLU A 434 2.45 -0.87 15.68
CA GLU A 434 3.07 0.39 16.12
C GLU A 434 3.98 1.00 15.06
N VAL A 435 4.72 0.19 14.29
CA VAL A 435 5.56 0.71 13.19
C VAL A 435 4.70 1.34 12.11
N VAL A 436 3.59 0.69 11.74
CA VAL A 436 2.60 1.23 10.79
C VAL A 436 2.00 2.56 11.29
N GLN A 437 1.72 2.68 12.58
CA GLN A 437 1.13 3.90 13.17
C GLN A 437 2.15 5.03 13.35
N SER A 438 3.39 4.72 13.73
CA SER A 438 4.40 5.73 14.09
C SER A 438 5.09 6.35 12.88
N ARG A 439 5.19 5.62 11.77
CA ARG A 439 5.62 6.16 10.49
C ARG A 439 4.36 6.59 9.75
N LEU A 440 3.98 7.87 9.89
CA LEU A 440 2.95 8.50 9.05
C LEU A 440 3.17 8.00 7.63
N GLY A 441 2.25 7.17 7.10
CA GLY A 441 2.43 6.50 5.81
C GLY A 441 2.48 4.98 5.84
N GLY A 442 2.50 4.30 7.00
CA GLY A 442 2.42 2.84 7.01
C GLY A 442 3.59 2.18 6.27
N PHE A 443 4.76 2.17 6.89
CA PHE A 443 5.83 1.27 6.45
C PHE A 443 5.33 -0.18 6.62
N ILE A 444 5.64 -1.09 5.69
CA ILE A 444 5.31 -2.53 5.77
C ILE A 444 3.86 -2.89 5.37
N ALA A 445 3.38 -2.35 4.25
CA ALA A 445 2.15 -2.88 3.64
C ALA A 445 2.43 -4.11 2.76
N ALA A 446 1.41 -4.89 2.42
CA ALA A 446 1.58 -5.92 1.38
C ALA A 446 1.78 -5.28 -0.01
N GLU A 447 1.09 -4.18 -0.26
CA GLU A 447 1.05 -3.49 -1.56
C GLU A 447 1.22 -1.98 -1.40
N ASP A 448 1.76 -1.36 -2.46
CA ASP A 448 1.92 0.08 -2.56
C ASP A 448 0.55 0.78 -2.62
N ARG A 449 0.41 1.92 -1.94
CA ARG A 449 -0.75 2.82 -2.04
C ARG A 449 -0.39 4.23 -1.60
N ILE A 450 -1.26 5.20 -1.87
CA ILE A 450 -1.11 6.59 -1.43
C ILE A 450 -2.30 6.95 -0.56
N LEU A 451 -2.04 7.28 0.70
CA LEU A 451 -3.04 7.89 1.58
C LEU A 451 -3.09 9.38 1.24
N ILE A 452 -4.27 9.96 1.03
CA ILE A 452 -4.37 11.38 0.65
C ILE A 452 -5.63 12.02 1.21
N ASP A 453 -5.50 13.26 1.66
CA ASP A 453 -6.62 14.04 2.15
C ASP A 453 -7.58 14.40 1.00
N PRO A 454 -8.84 13.91 1.02
CA PRO A 454 -9.79 14.14 -0.06
C PRO A 454 -10.33 15.59 -0.09
N THR A 455 -9.92 16.46 0.84
CA THR A 455 -10.26 17.88 0.80
C THR A 455 -9.42 18.67 -0.20
N ILE A 456 -8.30 18.12 -0.67
CA ILE A 456 -7.48 18.71 -1.73
C ILE A 456 -8.29 18.72 -3.03
N LEU A 457 -8.35 19.85 -3.75
CA LEU A 457 -8.99 19.89 -5.07
C LEU A 457 -8.34 18.84 -6.00
N PRO A 458 -9.10 17.99 -6.73
CA PRO A 458 -8.54 16.92 -7.57
C PRO A 458 -7.46 17.37 -8.55
N ILE A 459 -7.60 18.57 -9.12
CA ILE A 459 -6.61 19.17 -10.03
C ILE A 459 -5.26 19.39 -9.34
N PHE A 460 -5.27 19.89 -8.10
CA PHE A 460 -4.04 20.11 -7.33
C PHE A 460 -3.49 18.81 -6.74
N ALA A 461 -4.35 17.83 -6.46
CA ALA A 461 -3.95 16.52 -5.95
C ALA A 461 -3.06 15.74 -6.94
N VAL A 462 -3.13 16.01 -8.25
CA VAL A 462 -2.28 15.34 -9.26
C VAL A 462 -0.79 15.50 -8.96
N GLY A 463 -0.34 16.72 -8.64
CA GLY A 463 1.08 16.98 -8.31
C GLY A 463 1.50 16.22 -7.07
N THR A 464 0.71 16.33 -6.00
CA THR A 464 0.90 15.60 -4.75
C THR A 464 0.96 14.08 -4.96
N VAL A 465 0.04 13.51 -5.75
CA VAL A 465 0.02 12.06 -6.02
C VAL A 465 1.24 11.64 -6.84
N VAL A 466 1.65 12.42 -7.84
CA VAL A 466 2.87 12.13 -8.61
C VAL A 466 4.10 12.17 -7.70
N HIS A 467 4.18 13.11 -6.75
CA HIS A 467 5.23 13.17 -5.73
C HIS A 467 5.28 11.91 -4.88
N GLU A 468 4.16 11.51 -4.26
CA GLU A 468 4.11 10.29 -3.45
C GLU A 468 4.38 9.03 -4.27
N TRP A 469 3.97 9.02 -5.54
CA TRP A 469 4.29 7.92 -6.46
C TRP A 469 5.80 7.81 -6.69
N GLN A 470 6.57 8.91 -6.69
CA GLN A 470 8.02 8.82 -6.81
C GLN A 470 8.67 8.13 -5.61
N HIS A 471 8.17 8.37 -4.39
CA HIS A 471 8.62 7.65 -3.20
C HIS A 471 8.39 6.14 -3.34
N LEU A 472 7.20 5.74 -3.83
CA LEU A 472 6.88 4.34 -4.06
C LEU A 472 7.75 3.71 -5.16
N LEU A 473 7.98 4.41 -6.27
CA LEU A 473 8.82 3.91 -7.37
C LEU A 473 10.29 3.80 -6.98
N LEU A 474 10.83 4.78 -6.25
CA LEU A 474 12.17 4.71 -5.66
C LEU A 474 12.28 3.54 -4.68
N GLY A 475 11.30 3.38 -3.80
CA GLY A 475 11.21 2.27 -2.86
C GLY A 475 11.19 0.91 -3.56
N ALA A 476 10.26 0.72 -4.48
CA ALA A 476 10.12 -0.51 -5.25
C ALA A 476 11.39 -0.83 -6.05
N ALA A 477 11.99 0.15 -6.72
CA ALA A 477 13.26 -0.03 -7.42
C ALA A 477 14.39 -0.45 -6.49
N ARG A 478 14.46 0.10 -5.27
CA ARG A 478 15.46 -0.30 -4.26
C ARG A 478 15.19 -1.67 -3.65
N LEU A 479 13.92 -2.08 -3.53
CA LEU A 479 13.56 -3.41 -3.03
C LEU A 479 13.77 -4.51 -4.08
N GLN A 480 13.52 -4.20 -5.36
CA GLN A 480 13.63 -5.11 -6.50
C GLN A 480 15.03 -5.13 -7.14
N GLY A 481 15.79 -4.04 -7.05
CA GLY A 481 16.97 -3.76 -7.89
C GLY A 481 18.33 -4.22 -7.36
N ASP A 482 19.31 -4.18 -8.27
CA ASP A 482 20.69 -4.64 -8.13
C ASP A 482 21.64 -3.63 -7.44
N VAL A 483 22.73 -4.21 -6.91
CA VAL A 483 23.89 -3.73 -6.12
C VAL A 483 24.06 -2.22 -5.82
N PRO A 484 24.02 -1.80 -4.52
CA PRO A 484 23.50 -2.57 -3.38
C PRO A 484 21.98 -2.48 -3.30
N PRO A 485 21.27 -3.60 -3.04
CA PRO A 485 19.84 -3.56 -2.77
C PRO A 485 19.53 -2.68 -1.55
N GLY A 486 18.35 -2.06 -1.54
CA GLY A 486 17.84 -1.27 -0.41
C GLY A 486 17.53 -2.07 0.85
N TRP A 487 17.96 -3.33 0.91
CA TRP A 487 17.79 -4.24 2.02
C TRP A 487 18.90 -5.28 2.02
N ARG A 488 19.14 -5.91 3.16
CA ARG A 488 20.07 -7.04 3.28
C ARG A 488 19.63 -8.01 4.36
N THR A 489 20.04 -9.27 4.25
CA THR A 489 19.95 -10.20 5.38
C THR A 489 21.14 -9.99 6.30
N THR A 490 20.89 -9.82 7.60
CA THR A 490 21.89 -9.67 8.66
C THR A 490 21.72 -10.81 9.68
N LEU A 491 22.57 -10.82 10.72
CA LEU A 491 22.40 -11.73 11.86
C LEU A 491 21.13 -11.44 12.68
N TRP A 492 20.63 -10.21 12.63
CA TRP A 492 19.37 -9.79 13.27
C TRP A 492 18.16 -10.31 12.50
N GLY A 493 18.24 -10.40 11.17
CA GLY A 493 17.11 -10.79 10.33
C GLY A 493 17.18 -10.12 8.96
N VAL A 494 16.09 -9.51 8.52
CA VAL A 494 16.08 -8.67 7.31
C VAL A 494 16.25 -7.21 7.74
N ARG A 495 17.23 -6.50 7.19
CA ARG A 495 17.44 -5.06 7.42
C ARG A 495 17.03 -4.28 6.19
N LEU A 496 16.11 -3.32 6.37
CA LEU A 496 15.75 -2.32 5.36
C LEU A 496 16.62 -1.07 5.53
N LEU A 497 17.24 -0.64 4.43
CA LEU A 497 18.07 0.56 4.40
C LEU A 497 17.20 1.77 4.08
N GLU A 498 16.88 2.55 5.12
CA GLU A 498 16.12 3.79 4.96
C GLU A 498 16.90 4.82 4.12
N GLY A 499 16.20 5.53 3.24
CA GLY A 499 16.79 6.64 2.49
C GLY A 499 17.23 7.77 3.43
N ASP A 500 18.16 8.60 2.98
CA ASP A 500 18.41 9.87 3.63
C ASP A 500 17.20 10.78 3.42
N PRO A 501 16.63 11.43 4.47
CA PRO A 501 15.36 12.12 4.34
C PRO A 501 15.43 13.33 3.40
N TRP A 502 16.56 14.06 3.36
CA TRP A 502 16.75 15.15 2.40
C TRP A 502 16.93 14.63 0.98
N LEU A 503 17.65 13.52 0.77
CA LEU A 503 17.74 12.92 -0.57
C LEU A 503 16.43 12.29 -1.02
N SER A 504 15.66 11.70 -0.11
CA SER A 504 14.40 11.01 -0.44
C SER A 504 13.34 12.02 -0.86
N GLU A 505 13.08 13.04 -0.03
CA GLU A 505 12.15 14.12 -0.44
C GLU A 505 12.71 14.90 -1.63
N GLY A 506 14.01 15.20 -1.63
CA GLY A 506 14.65 15.90 -2.75
C GLY A 506 14.53 15.17 -4.07
N ALA A 507 14.65 13.83 -4.07
CA ALA A 507 14.45 13.00 -5.23
C ALA A 507 12.99 13.02 -5.68
N ALA A 508 12.03 12.86 -4.76
CA ALA A 508 10.61 12.89 -5.10
C ALA A 508 10.18 14.25 -5.69
N GLU A 509 10.60 15.36 -5.08
CA GLU A 509 10.33 16.72 -5.59
C GLU A 509 10.94 16.94 -6.98
N TRP A 510 12.23 16.61 -7.13
CA TRP A 510 12.95 16.86 -8.39
C TRP A 510 12.45 15.96 -9.51
N ILE A 511 12.21 14.67 -9.25
CA ILE A 511 11.65 13.75 -10.25
C ILE A 511 10.25 14.18 -10.64
N THR A 512 9.40 14.62 -9.70
CA THR A 512 8.06 15.14 -10.01
C THR A 512 8.12 16.33 -10.97
N GLU A 513 9.05 17.26 -10.72
CA GLU A 513 9.32 18.36 -11.65
C GLU A 513 9.72 17.83 -13.04
N GLN A 514 10.65 16.88 -13.13
CA GLN A 514 11.10 16.34 -14.42
C GLN A 514 9.97 15.59 -15.17
N VAL A 515 9.17 14.82 -14.45
CA VAL A 515 8.02 14.08 -14.98
C VAL A 515 6.96 15.03 -15.53
N LEU A 516 6.66 16.11 -14.82
CA LEU A 516 5.59 17.04 -15.17
C LEU A 516 6.08 18.22 -16.04
N ALA A 517 7.39 18.38 -16.24
CA ALA A 517 7.95 19.41 -17.11
C ALA A 517 7.33 19.46 -18.52
N PRO A 518 7.02 18.33 -19.20
CA PRO A 518 6.35 18.35 -20.50
C PRO A 518 4.95 18.97 -20.47
N ALA A 519 4.30 19.02 -19.30
CA ALA A 519 2.98 19.61 -19.11
C ALA A 519 3.02 21.12 -18.83
N ALA A 520 4.18 21.69 -18.55
CA ALA A 520 4.30 23.04 -17.99
C ALA A 520 3.73 24.15 -18.88
N THR A 521 3.74 23.97 -20.21
CA THR A 521 3.21 24.94 -21.17
C THR A 521 1.68 24.94 -21.23
N MET A 522 1.04 23.77 -21.09
CA MET A 522 -0.42 23.65 -21.09
C MET A 522 -1.00 23.92 -19.70
N THR A 523 -0.31 23.45 -18.66
CA THR A 523 -0.86 23.26 -17.33
C THR A 523 0.15 23.69 -16.27
N PRO A 524 0.44 25.01 -16.15
CA PRO A 524 1.41 25.52 -15.17
C PRO A 524 0.98 25.26 -13.72
N VAL A 525 -0.27 24.86 -13.49
CA VAL A 525 -0.84 24.56 -12.17
C VAL A 525 0.00 23.52 -11.41
N PHE A 526 0.52 22.49 -12.08
CA PHE A 526 1.26 21.42 -11.40
C PHE A 526 2.59 21.92 -10.85
N ALA A 527 3.37 22.60 -11.69
CA ALA A 527 4.62 23.21 -11.28
C ALA A 527 4.39 24.31 -10.23
N PHE A 528 3.30 25.07 -10.36
CA PHE A 528 2.89 26.08 -9.39
C PHE A 528 2.62 25.48 -8.01
N THR A 529 1.84 24.39 -7.93
CA THR A 529 1.48 23.77 -6.64
C THR A 529 2.70 23.26 -5.88
N GLU A 530 3.64 22.58 -6.55
CA GLU A 530 4.88 22.15 -5.91
C GLU A 530 5.78 23.34 -5.52
N ALA A 531 5.83 24.40 -6.33
CA ALA A 531 6.55 25.62 -5.96
C ALA A 531 5.92 26.33 -4.75
N GLU A 532 4.60 26.48 -4.71
CA GLU A 532 3.85 27.08 -3.61
C GLU A 532 4.04 26.26 -2.31
N LYS A 533 3.94 24.92 -2.38
CA LYS A 533 4.21 23.99 -1.26
C LYS A 533 5.62 24.18 -0.70
N ARG A 534 6.65 24.10 -1.54
CA ARG A 534 8.05 24.25 -1.10
C ARG A 534 8.30 25.61 -0.46
N LEU A 535 7.83 26.69 -1.06
CA LEU A 535 8.03 28.04 -0.51
C LEU A 535 7.27 28.25 0.81
N SER A 536 6.08 27.67 0.94
CA SER A 536 5.28 27.66 2.16
C SER A 536 5.98 26.91 3.29
N LEU A 537 6.41 25.67 3.06
CA LEU A 537 7.14 24.85 4.05
C LEU A 537 8.46 25.52 4.47
N GLY A 538 9.18 26.06 3.49
CA GLY A 538 10.44 26.74 3.74
C GLY A 538 10.31 28.07 4.47
N ALA A 539 9.12 28.68 4.55
CA ALA A 539 8.94 30.04 5.10
C ALA A 539 9.48 30.14 6.53
N ASP A 540 9.15 29.16 7.36
CA ASP A 540 9.57 29.10 8.76
C ASP A 540 10.71 28.09 9.01
N ARG A 541 10.99 27.20 8.04
CA ARG A 541 11.99 26.13 8.15
C ARG A 541 12.81 25.99 6.85
N PRO A 542 13.84 26.82 6.61
CA PRO A 542 14.67 26.72 5.41
C PRO A 542 15.34 25.36 5.20
N GLU A 543 15.56 24.62 6.28
CA GLU A 543 16.15 23.27 6.32
C GLU A 543 15.14 22.12 6.08
N ASP A 544 13.87 22.45 5.82
CA ASP A 544 12.82 21.49 5.52
C ASP A 544 13.26 20.56 4.37
N THR A 545 12.97 19.26 4.52
CA THR A 545 13.44 18.21 3.61
C THR A 545 12.92 18.41 2.19
N HIS A 546 11.72 18.97 2.01
CA HIS A 546 11.16 19.27 0.69
C HIS A 546 11.90 20.39 -0.02
N VAL A 547 12.37 21.40 0.72
CA VAL A 547 13.00 22.58 0.13
C VAL A 547 14.49 22.36 -0.08
N LEU A 548 15.19 22.06 1.00
CA LEU A 548 16.64 21.88 0.96
C LEU A 548 17.01 20.59 0.22
N GLY A 549 16.25 19.51 0.43
CA GLY A 549 16.43 18.26 -0.32
C GLY A 549 16.30 18.47 -1.82
N TYR A 550 15.25 19.18 -2.25
CA TYR A 550 15.05 19.51 -3.66
C TYR A 550 16.21 20.35 -4.21
N LEU A 551 16.68 21.37 -3.49
CA LEU A 551 17.82 22.19 -3.92
C LEU A 551 19.12 21.37 -4.02
N LEU A 552 19.35 20.43 -3.09
CA LEU A 552 20.48 19.51 -3.13
C LEU A 552 20.41 18.62 -4.39
N VAL A 553 19.27 17.99 -4.66
CA VAL A 553 19.13 17.10 -5.80
C VAL A 553 19.16 17.86 -7.13
N ARG A 554 18.46 19.00 -7.24
CA ARG A 554 18.46 19.84 -8.45
C ARG A 554 19.84 20.39 -8.78
N SER A 555 20.61 20.83 -7.79
CA SER A 555 21.99 21.28 -8.02
C SER A 555 22.91 20.12 -8.42
N ALA A 556 22.77 18.95 -7.77
CA ALA A 556 23.49 17.73 -8.12
C ALA A 556 23.20 17.23 -9.54
N ALA A 557 21.94 17.34 -10.00
CA ALA A 557 21.53 16.89 -11.32
C ALA A 557 22.27 17.59 -12.47
N THR A 558 22.86 18.77 -12.23
CA THR A 558 23.70 19.48 -13.22
C THR A 558 25.02 18.76 -13.55
N ARG A 559 25.38 17.71 -12.78
CA ARG A 559 26.63 16.94 -12.93
C ARG A 559 26.50 15.73 -13.84
N VAL A 560 25.28 15.36 -14.20
CA VAL A 560 25.00 14.20 -15.05
C VAL A 560 24.50 14.65 -16.42
N PRO A 561 24.66 13.82 -17.47
CA PRO A 561 24.23 14.19 -18.82
C PRO A 561 22.73 14.33 -18.98
N ASP A 562 21.94 13.60 -18.19
CA ASP A 562 20.48 13.56 -18.30
C ASP A 562 19.80 13.16 -16.99
N ALA A 563 18.48 13.38 -16.93
CA ALA A 563 17.68 13.14 -15.73
C ALA A 563 17.55 11.66 -15.35
N ARG A 564 17.64 10.72 -16.30
CA ARG A 564 17.57 9.28 -15.99
C ARG A 564 18.84 8.81 -15.30
N THR A 565 20.00 9.33 -15.72
CA THR A 565 21.27 9.08 -15.05
C THR A 565 21.22 9.54 -13.59
N MET A 566 20.66 10.73 -13.30
CA MET A 566 20.49 11.19 -11.91
C MET A 566 19.53 10.28 -11.13
N ARG A 567 18.38 9.92 -11.71
CA ARG A 567 17.41 8.99 -11.10
C ARG A 567 18.08 7.68 -10.70
N ASP A 568 18.88 7.09 -11.60
CA ASP A 568 19.54 5.80 -11.33
C ASP A 568 20.56 5.93 -10.20
N LEU A 569 21.35 7.00 -10.16
CA LEU A 569 22.24 7.30 -9.04
C LEU A 569 21.49 7.50 -7.72
N LEU A 570 20.33 8.17 -7.75
CA LEU A 570 19.47 8.35 -6.58
C LEU A 570 18.93 7.00 -6.10
N VAL A 571 18.46 6.12 -6.99
CA VAL A 571 18.02 4.75 -6.61
C VAL A 571 19.15 4.01 -5.90
N THR A 572 20.37 4.02 -6.46
CA THR A 572 21.52 3.29 -5.91
C THR A 572 22.02 3.87 -4.58
N HIS A 573 22.07 5.20 -4.44
CA HIS A 573 22.75 5.87 -3.33
C HIS A 573 21.83 6.68 -2.40
N LEU A 574 20.52 6.45 -2.44
CA LEU A 574 19.53 7.23 -1.67
C LEU A 574 19.82 7.28 -0.17
N ALA A 575 20.37 6.20 0.40
CA ALA A 575 20.68 6.08 1.82
C ALA A 575 22.06 6.67 2.20
N GLU A 576 22.89 7.00 1.22
CA GLU A 576 24.33 7.27 1.41
C GLU A 576 24.76 8.56 0.69
N PRO A 577 24.46 9.75 1.27
CA PRO A 577 24.81 11.03 0.65
C PRO A 577 26.28 11.17 0.23
N GLY A 578 27.21 10.59 1.01
CA GLY A 578 28.64 10.59 0.67
C GLY A 578 28.98 9.76 -0.57
N ARG A 579 28.33 8.61 -0.78
CA ARG A 579 28.51 7.80 -2.00
C ARG A 579 27.91 8.49 -3.21
N LEU A 580 26.72 9.09 -3.06
CA LEU A 580 26.13 9.90 -4.12
C LEU A 580 27.03 11.08 -4.49
N ALA A 581 27.57 11.80 -3.51
CA ALA A 581 28.51 12.90 -3.75
C ALA A 581 29.77 12.42 -4.50
N THR A 582 30.32 11.27 -4.13
CA THR A 582 31.47 10.66 -4.83
C THR A 582 31.13 10.34 -6.29
N ALA A 583 29.98 9.70 -6.53
CA ALA A 583 29.52 9.36 -7.89
C ALA A 583 29.34 10.60 -8.78
N LEU A 584 28.91 11.72 -8.19
CA LEU A 584 28.69 13.00 -8.88
C LEU A 584 29.94 13.90 -8.95
N ARG A 585 31.08 13.43 -8.42
CA ARG A 585 32.31 14.24 -8.26
C ARG A 585 32.02 15.56 -7.54
N LEU A 586 31.31 15.43 -6.43
CA LEU A 586 30.99 16.44 -5.42
C LEU A 586 31.68 16.08 -4.09
N ASP A 587 32.71 15.25 -4.14
CA ASP A 587 33.53 14.87 -3.00
C ASP A 587 34.31 16.06 -2.44
N GLY A 588 34.68 15.98 -1.16
CA GLY A 588 35.34 17.06 -0.44
C GLY A 588 35.13 16.97 1.06
N ALA A 589 35.52 18.04 1.77
CA ALA A 589 35.28 18.13 3.20
C ALA A 589 33.77 18.15 3.50
N VAL A 590 33.35 17.38 4.51
CA VAL A 590 32.01 17.50 5.08
C VAL A 590 31.94 18.82 5.84
N SER A 591 31.04 19.70 5.43
CA SER A 591 30.90 21.02 6.04
C SER A 591 29.47 21.35 6.47
N PHE A 592 28.53 20.51 6.04
CA PHE A 592 27.12 20.68 6.30
C PHE A 592 26.53 19.42 6.90
N THR A 593 25.98 19.57 8.09
CA THR A 593 25.33 18.50 8.84
C THR A 593 23.91 18.89 9.17
N LEU A 594 22.97 17.99 8.91
CA LEU A 594 21.57 18.19 9.20
C LEU A 594 21.10 17.20 10.27
N PRO A 595 20.44 17.66 11.34
CA PRO A 595 19.97 16.79 12.41
C PRO A 595 18.78 15.97 11.94
N ARG A 596 18.85 14.64 12.07
CA ARG A 596 17.74 13.72 11.77
C ARG A 596 17.34 12.91 13.02
N PRO A 597 16.06 12.55 13.16
CA PRO A 597 15.64 11.66 14.24
C PRO A 597 16.27 10.28 14.08
N ASN A 598 16.61 9.63 15.21
CA ASN A 598 16.90 8.20 15.22
C ASN A 598 15.57 7.46 14.98
N THR A 599 15.52 6.71 13.88
CA THR A 599 14.33 5.99 13.42
C THR A 599 14.53 4.47 13.48
N LEU A 600 15.66 4.01 14.05
CA LEU A 600 16.01 2.60 14.07
C LEU A 600 15.05 1.81 14.97
N MET A 601 14.33 0.90 14.34
CA MET A 601 13.33 0.05 14.97
C MET A 601 13.57 -1.40 14.60
N VAL A 602 13.21 -2.29 15.51
CA VAL A 602 13.22 -3.74 15.28
C VAL A 602 11.84 -4.31 15.57
N ILE A 603 11.34 -5.11 14.63
CA ILE A 603 10.15 -5.94 14.80
C ILE A 603 10.64 -7.37 14.98
N PRO A 604 10.33 -8.04 16.10
CA PRO A 604 10.91 -9.34 16.41
C PRO A 604 10.41 -10.41 15.43
N GLU A 605 11.13 -11.54 15.39
CA GLU A 605 10.66 -12.74 14.71
C GLU A 605 9.33 -13.21 15.34
N MET A 606 8.38 -13.59 14.47
CA MET A 606 7.06 -14.05 14.85
C MET A 606 6.77 -15.39 14.19
N ARG A 607 6.36 -16.39 14.96
CA ARG A 607 5.81 -17.64 14.41
C ARG A 607 4.30 -17.61 14.59
N VAL A 608 3.60 -17.64 13.46
CA VAL A 608 2.16 -17.41 13.36
C VAL A 608 1.48 -18.68 12.86
N LEU A 609 0.40 -19.07 13.54
CA LEU A 609 -0.52 -20.11 13.09
C LEU A 609 -1.73 -19.44 12.42
N PHE A 610 -2.02 -19.79 11.17
CA PHE A 610 -3.13 -19.21 10.42
C PHE A 610 -4.37 -20.10 10.47
N ASP A 611 -5.53 -19.50 10.72
CA ASP A 611 -6.84 -20.15 10.62
C ASP A 611 -7.79 -19.27 9.80
N ALA A 612 -8.24 -19.77 8.65
CA ALA A 612 -9.13 -19.07 7.73
C ALA A 612 -8.73 -17.61 7.45
N GLY A 613 -7.43 -17.36 7.25
CA GLY A 613 -6.86 -16.02 6.99
C GLY A 613 -6.70 -15.11 8.19
N THR A 614 -6.92 -15.63 9.40
CA THR A 614 -6.69 -14.92 10.67
C THR A 614 -5.56 -15.56 11.47
N VAL A 615 -4.93 -14.77 12.35
CA VAL A 615 -3.89 -15.27 13.28
C VAL A 615 -4.56 -15.98 14.45
N ALA A 616 -4.39 -17.30 14.54
CA ALA A 616 -4.96 -18.14 15.59
C ALA A 616 -4.03 -18.29 16.80
N ASP A 617 -2.71 -18.30 16.57
CA ASP A 617 -1.70 -18.38 17.63
C ASP A 617 -0.42 -17.66 17.19
N LEU A 618 0.34 -17.15 18.17
CA LEU A 618 1.54 -16.35 17.97
C LEU A 618 2.58 -16.66 19.06
N SER A 619 3.78 -17.02 18.62
CA SER A 619 4.99 -16.95 19.46
C SER A 619 5.98 -15.94 18.88
N ARG A 620 6.84 -15.38 19.73
CA ARG A 620 7.77 -14.30 19.35
C ARG A 620 9.16 -14.55 19.89
N ARG A 621 10.16 -14.18 19.11
CA ARG A 621 11.58 -14.29 19.45
C ARG A 621 12.30 -13.03 19.00
N LEU A 622 13.06 -12.43 19.91
CA LEU A 622 13.98 -11.35 19.56
C LEU A 622 15.38 -11.95 19.39
N ILE A 623 16.03 -11.67 18.27
CA ILE A 623 17.39 -12.14 18.00
C ILE A 623 18.35 -10.97 18.23
N VAL A 624 19.08 -11.00 19.35
CA VAL A 624 20.13 -10.02 19.64
C VAL A 624 21.49 -10.70 19.41
N PRO A 625 22.18 -10.47 18.28
CA PRO A 625 23.49 -11.04 18.06
C PRO A 625 24.48 -10.49 19.10
N LEU A 626 25.17 -11.42 19.76
CA LEU A 626 26.35 -11.11 20.56
C LEU A 626 27.55 -11.14 19.62
N LEU A 627 28.22 -9.98 19.46
CA LEU A 627 29.53 -9.78 18.83
C LEU A 627 29.56 -9.72 17.29
N ALA A 628 29.66 -8.49 16.77
CA ALA A 628 30.68 -8.00 15.82
C ALA A 628 30.14 -6.74 15.11
N PRO A 629 30.94 -5.66 14.99
CA PRO A 629 30.55 -4.53 14.16
C PRO A 629 30.36 -5.02 12.72
N GLU A 630 29.21 -4.70 12.12
CA GLU A 630 29.03 -4.91 10.67
C GLU A 630 30.12 -4.13 9.94
N PRO A 631 30.82 -4.72 8.96
CA PRO A 631 31.74 -3.95 8.13
C PRO A 631 30.93 -2.88 7.37
N ASP A 632 31.41 -1.64 7.47
CA ASP A 632 30.80 -0.42 6.89
C ASP A 632 30.61 -0.50 5.36
#